data_AF-A0A382S5F8-F1
#
_entry.id   AF-A0A382S5F8-F1
#
_cell.length_a   1.000
_cell.length_b   1.000
_cell.length_c   1.000
_cell.angle_alpha   90.00
_cell.angle_beta   90.00
_cell.angle_gamma   90.00
#
_symmetry.space_group_name_H-M   'P 1'
#
loop_
_entity.id
_entity.type
_entity.pdbx_description
1 polymer ?
#
loop_
_entity_poly.entity_id
_entity_poly.type
_entity_poly.pdbx_seq_one_letter_code
_entity_poly.pdbx_strand_id
1 'polypeptide(L)'
;RVEGNPVFIYHDAFNPNIDEVNDLKERYRSGTVGDVEVKTLLTEAINRFLEPSRERRQEYENKPSLIKEALEAGSTHAKKIAQETMGDVREALEINYFKE
;
A
#
# COMPACT_ATOMS: atom_id res chain seq x y z
N ARG A 1 11.93 12.71 23.38
CA ARG A 1 10.94 11.69 23.84
C ARG A 1 10.56 10.82 22.64
N VAL A 2 10.34 9.52 22.86
CA VAL A 2 10.03 8.54 21.79
C VAL A 2 8.55 8.53 21.43
N GLU A 3 7.67 8.58 22.44
CA GLU A 3 6.22 8.59 22.24
C GLU A 3 5.79 9.85 21.47
N GLY A 4 4.94 9.66 20.46
CA GLY A 4 4.48 10.74 19.57
C GLY A 4 5.53 11.23 18.56
N ASN A 5 6.73 10.67 18.53
CA ASN A 5 7.76 11.04 17.56
C ASN A 5 7.54 10.29 16.22
N PRO A 6 7.27 11.00 15.11
CA PRO A 6 7.05 10.37 13.80
C PRO A 6 8.19 9.49 13.32
N VAL A 7 9.44 9.82 13.67
CA VAL A 7 10.62 9.04 13.24
C VAL A 7 10.55 7.63 13.83
N PHE A 8 10.17 7.48 15.09
CA PHE A 8 10.04 6.17 15.73
C PHE A 8 8.76 5.44 15.31
N ILE A 9 7.66 6.16 15.06
CA ILE A 9 6.45 5.57 14.45
C ILE A 9 6.79 4.94 13.09
N TYR A 10 7.63 5.61 12.29
CA TYR A 10 8.02 5.11 10.98
C TYR A 10 9.02 3.96 11.09
N HIS A 11 9.92 3.98 12.08
CA HIS A 11 10.76 2.82 12.37
C HIS A 11 9.90 1.60 12.73
N ASP A 12 8.89 1.75 13.58
CA ASP A 12 7.99 0.66 13.96
C ASP A 12 7.21 0.10 12.75
N ALA A 13 6.89 0.95 11.77
CA ALA A 13 6.15 0.55 10.58
C ALA A 13 7.01 -0.07 9.48
N PHE A 14 8.26 0.40 9.29
CA PHE A 14 9.07 0.10 8.10
C PHE A 14 10.40 -0.58 8.39
N ASN A 15 10.89 -0.57 9.62
CA ASN A 15 12.13 -1.26 9.97
C ASN A 15 11.82 -2.70 10.45
N PRO A 16 12.20 -3.74 9.70
CA PRO A 16 11.94 -5.12 10.12
C PRO A 16 12.81 -5.56 11.30
N ASN A 17 13.90 -4.85 11.61
CA ASN A 17 14.78 -5.20 12.73
C ASN A 17 14.25 -4.57 14.03
N ILE A 18 13.40 -5.32 14.74
CA ILE A 18 12.75 -4.88 15.98
C ILE A 18 13.79 -4.59 17.09
N ASP A 19 14.86 -5.38 17.16
CA ASP A 19 15.90 -5.21 18.18
C ASP A 19 16.67 -3.91 17.98
N GLU A 20 17.01 -3.56 16.73
CA GLU A 20 17.62 -2.28 16.37
C GLU A 20 16.70 -1.10 16.71
N VAL A 21 15.39 -1.22 16.43
CA VAL A 21 14.43 -0.16 16.79
C VAL A 21 14.35 0.03 18.30
N ASN A 22 14.36 -1.06 19.08
CA ASN A 22 14.33 -0.98 20.54
C ASN A 22 15.62 -0.36 21.11
N ASP A 23 16.79 -0.72 20.59
CA ASP A 23 18.07 -0.10 20.95
C ASP A 23 18.07 1.41 20.66
N LEU A 24 17.63 1.81 19.46
CA LEU A 24 17.53 3.22 19.10
C LEU A 24 16.57 3.98 20.02
N LYS A 25 15.43 3.38 20.40
CA LYS A 25 14.49 3.98 21.35
C LYS A 25 15.10 4.16 22.72
N GLU A 26 15.87 3.19 23.21
CA GLU A 26 16.58 3.28 24.49
C GLU A 26 17.63 4.39 24.45
N ARG A 27 18.54 4.35 23.47
CA ARG A 27 19.59 5.35 23.28
C ARG A 27 19.05 6.76 23.07
N TYR A 28 17.87 6.89 22.46
CA TYR A 28 17.21 8.19 22.26
C TYR A 28 16.60 8.74 23.55
N ARG A 29 16.14 7.87 24.45
CA ARG A 29 15.66 8.28 25.78
C ARG A 29 16.82 8.69 26.69
N SER A 30 17.97 8.01 26.59
CA SER A 30 19.19 8.35 27.35
C SER A 30 19.95 9.54 26.77
N GLY A 31 19.60 10.01 25.58
CA GLY A 31 20.29 11.12 24.90
C GLY A 31 21.66 10.75 24.33
N THR A 32 21.91 9.45 24.11
CA THR A 32 23.18 8.91 23.61
C THR A 32 23.18 8.59 22.12
N VAL A 33 22.12 8.98 21.40
CA VAL A 33 22.03 8.90 19.93
C VAL A 33 21.42 10.19 19.38
N GLY A 34 21.94 10.65 18.23
CA GLY A 34 21.47 11.84 17.55
C GLY A 34 20.48 11.54 16.42
N ASP A 35 19.67 12.55 16.07
CA ASP A 35 18.66 12.46 15.00
C ASP A 35 19.23 12.03 13.63
N VAL A 36 20.49 12.33 13.34
CA VAL A 36 21.15 11.97 12.07
C VAL A 36 21.27 10.44 11.95
N GLU A 37 21.70 9.77 13.01
CA GLU A 37 21.85 8.31 13.02
C GLU A 37 20.49 7.63 12.87
N VAL A 38 19.52 8.03 13.70
CA VAL A 38 18.15 7.49 13.67
C VAL A 38 17.55 7.65 12.27
N LYS A 39 17.64 8.84 11.67
CA LYS A 39 17.07 9.09 10.33
C LYS A 39 17.82 8.36 9.22
N THR A 40 19.12 8.14 9.35
CA THR A 40 19.90 7.36 8.38
C THR A 40 19.39 5.92 8.34
N LEU A 41 19.28 5.28 9.51
CA LEU A 41 18.78 3.91 9.61
C LEU A 41 17.33 3.79 9.16
N LEU A 42 16.50 4.79 9.48
CA LEU A 42 15.12 4.84 8.97
C LEU A 42 15.08 4.92 7.44
N THR A 43 15.92 5.77 6.86
CA THR A 43 15.99 5.98 5.40
C THR A 43 16.37 4.68 4.68
N GLU A 44 17.32 3.93 5.23
CA GLU A 44 17.68 2.62 4.69
C GLU A 44 16.52 1.63 4.78
N ALA A 45 15.85 1.54 5.93
CA ALA A 45 14.69 0.67 6.12
C ALA A 45 13.57 0.99 5.11
N ILE A 46 13.21 2.26 4.97
CA ILE A 46 12.18 2.71 4.02
C ILE A 46 12.60 2.44 2.58
N ASN A 47 13.85 2.69 2.21
CA ASN A 47 14.31 2.43 0.84
C ASN A 47 14.30 0.94 0.52
N ARG A 48 14.76 0.08 1.44
CA ARG A 48 14.66 -1.38 1.28
C ARG A 48 13.20 -1.83 1.10
N PHE A 49 12.28 -1.26 1.85
CA PHE A 49 10.85 -1.55 1.72
C PHE A 49 10.27 -1.08 0.37
N LEU A 50 10.66 0.10 -0.10
CA LEU A 50 10.14 0.70 -1.33
C LEU A 50 10.76 0.11 -2.61
N GLU A 51 11.98 -0.44 -2.54
CA GLU A 51 12.71 -0.97 -3.70
C GLU A 51 11.89 -1.91 -4.58
N PRO A 52 11.29 -3.01 -4.07
CA PRO A 52 10.50 -3.91 -4.91
C PRO A 52 9.24 -3.24 -5.50
N SER A 53 8.75 -2.16 -4.91
CA SER A 53 7.64 -1.38 -5.48
C SER A 53 8.11 -0.42 -6.57
N ARG A 54 9.32 0.14 -6.44
CA ARG A 54 9.95 0.98 -7.47
C ARG A 54 10.33 0.17 -8.70
N GLU A 55 10.90 -1.02 -8.52
CA GLU A 55 11.22 -1.95 -9.62
C GLU A 55 9.95 -2.31 -10.41
N ARG A 56 8.90 -2.80 -9.73
CA ARG A 56 7.61 -3.11 -10.38
C ARG A 56 7.02 -1.90 -11.08
N ARG A 57 7.06 -0.72 -10.45
CA ARG A 57 6.58 0.52 -11.07
C ARG A 57 7.34 0.82 -12.36
N GLN A 58 8.66 0.68 -12.37
CA GLN A 58 9.49 0.90 -13.55
C GLN A 58 9.14 -0.09 -14.68
N GLU A 59 8.86 -1.35 -14.35
CA GLU A 59 8.38 -2.34 -15.34
C GLU A 59 7.07 -1.90 -16.02
N TYR A 60 6.11 -1.38 -15.24
CA TYR A 60 4.85 -0.86 -15.77
C TYR A 60 5.01 0.46 -16.53
N GLU A 61 5.89 1.36 -16.09
CA GLU A 61 6.22 2.58 -16.81
C GLU A 61 6.81 2.28 -18.20
N ASN A 62 7.64 1.24 -18.30
CA ASN A 62 8.23 0.78 -19.57
C ASN A 62 7.22 0.00 -20.46
N LYS A 63 6.11 -0.49 -19.89
CA LYS A 63 5.08 -1.25 -20.61
C LYS A 63 3.67 -0.76 -20.26
N PRO A 64 3.27 0.45 -20.70
CA PRO A 64 1.96 1.02 -20.36
C PRO A 64 0.76 0.18 -20.80
N SER A 65 0.92 -0.70 -21.81
CA SER A 65 -0.13 -1.62 -22.26
C SER A 65 -0.58 -2.57 -21.15
N LEU A 66 0.32 -3.02 -20.27
CA LEU A 66 -0.01 -3.89 -19.14
C LEU A 66 -0.98 -3.22 -18.16
N ILE A 67 -0.84 -1.90 -17.95
CA ILE A 67 -1.75 -1.13 -17.10
C ILE A 67 -3.15 -1.10 -17.73
N LYS A 68 -3.20 -0.81 -19.04
CA LYS A 68 -4.46 -0.75 -19.79
C LYS A 68 -5.16 -2.12 -19.78
N GLU A 69 -4.44 -3.19 -20.08
CA GLU A 69 -4.95 -4.56 -20.07
C GLU A 69 -5.51 -4.95 -18.70
N ALA A 70 -4.81 -4.61 -17.61
CA ALA A 70 -5.28 -4.88 -16.25
C ALA A 70 -6.60 -4.13 -15.95
N LEU A 71 -6.71 -2.86 -16.35
CA LEU A 71 -7.93 -2.06 -16.17
C LEU A 71 -9.09 -2.58 -17.02
N GLU A 72 -8.83 -2.95 -18.27
CA GLU A 72 -9.84 -3.52 -19.18
C GLU A 72 -10.37 -4.86 -18.67
N ALA A 73 -9.48 -5.73 -18.19
CA ALA A 73 -9.85 -7.02 -17.59
C ALA A 73 -10.71 -6.82 -16.34
N GLY A 74 -10.28 -5.95 -15.41
CA GLY A 74 -11.04 -5.63 -14.20
C GLY A 74 -12.40 -5.02 -14.50
N SER A 75 -12.46 -4.09 -15.46
CA SER A 75 -13.72 -3.45 -15.89
C SER A 75 -14.68 -4.45 -16.52
N THR A 76 -14.17 -5.36 -17.35
CA THR A 76 -14.96 -6.43 -18.00
C THR A 76 -15.54 -7.37 -16.95
N HIS A 77 -14.73 -7.78 -15.97
CA HIS A 77 -15.18 -8.63 -14.87
C HIS A 77 -16.25 -7.94 -14.01
N ALA A 78 -16.01 -6.69 -13.59
CA ALA A 78 -16.96 -5.92 -12.80
C ALA A 78 -18.26 -5.66 -13.55
N LYS A 79 -18.20 -5.39 -14.86
CA LYS A 79 -19.38 -5.17 -15.71
C LYS A 79 -20.29 -6.41 -15.74
N LYS A 80 -19.71 -7.61 -15.83
CA LYS A 80 -20.49 -8.85 -15.79
C LYS A 80 -21.27 -8.98 -14.47
N ILE A 81 -20.60 -8.78 -13.34
CA ILE A 81 -21.22 -8.83 -12.01
C ILE A 81 -22.30 -7.75 -11.86
N ALA A 82 -22.03 -6.54 -12.35
CA ALA A 82 -23.00 -5.44 -12.32
C ALA A 82 -24.24 -5.74 -13.19
N GLN A 83 -24.06 -6.40 -14.34
CA GLN A 83 -25.18 -6.80 -15.19
C GLN A 83 -26.06 -7.85 -14.51
N GLU A 84 -25.46 -8.84 -13.86
CA GLU A 84 -26.17 -9.84 -13.06
C GLU A 84 -26.96 -9.16 -11.93
N THR A 85 -26.30 -8.30 -11.14
CA THR A 85 -26.92 -7.55 -10.04
C THR A 85 -28.08 -6.69 -10.53
N MET A 86 -27.91 -5.99 -11.66
CA MET A 86 -28.98 -5.18 -12.24
C MET A 86 -30.12 -6.04 -12.82
N GLY A 87 -29.88 -7.30 -13.16
CA GLY A 87 -30.93 -8.26 -13.46
C GLY A 87 -31.85 -8.46 -12.26
N ASP A 88 -31.26 -8.83 -11.12
CA ASP A 88 -31.96 -9.07 -9.86
C ASP A 88 -32.72 -7.82 -9.38
N VAL A 89 -32.07 -6.64 -9.44
CA VAL A 89 -32.71 -5.37 -9.06
C VAL A 89 -33.94 -5.09 -9.90
N ARG A 90 -33.85 -5.25 -11.23
CA ARG A 90 -34.99 -4.97 -12.11
C ARG A 90 -36.11 -6.01 -11.95
N GLU A 91 -35.77 -7.24 -11.57
CA GLU A 91 -36.75 -8.28 -11.25
C GLU A 91 -37.49 -7.95 -9.95
N ALA A 92 -36.75 -7.61 -8.89
CA ALA A 92 -37.33 -7.24 -7.60
C ALA A 92 -38.20 -5.98 -7.66
N LEU A 93 -37.86 -5.03 -8.55
CA LEU A 93 -38.62 -3.80 -8.77
C LEU A 93 -39.72 -3.93 -9.84
N GLU A 94 -39.90 -5.11 -10.43
CA GLU A 94 -40.89 -5.38 -11.48
C GLU A 94 -40.75 -4.48 -12.73
N ILE A 95 -39.54 -3.97 -12.99
CA ILE A 95 -39.24 -3.10 -14.16
C ILE A 95 -38.62 -3.86 -15.34
N ASN A 96 -38.68 -5.20 -15.32
CA ASN A 96 -38.27 -6.10 -16.42
C ASN A 96 -39.47 -6.44 -17.32
N TYR A 97 -40.02 -5.45 -18.02
CA TYR A 97 -41.27 -5.56 -18.78
C TYR A 97 -41.24 -6.49 -20.00
N PHE A 98 -40.05 -6.76 -20.55
CA PHE A 98 -39.88 -7.53 -21.79
C PHE A 98 -38.89 -8.69 -21.58
N LYS A 99 -39.20 -9.61 -20.67
CA LYS A 99 -38.46 -10.88 -20.57
C LYS A 99 -38.71 -11.69 -21.85
N GLU A 100 -37.65 -12.04 -22.59
CA GLU A 100 -37.67 -13.13 -23.58
C GLU A 100 -37.78 -14.50 -22.88
#